data_AF-X0XJH0-F1
#
_entry.id   AF-X0XJH0-F1
#
_cell.length_a   1.000
_cell.length_b   1.000
_cell.length_c   1.000
_cell.angle_alpha   90.00
_cell.angle_beta   90.00
_cell.angle_gamma   90.00
#
_symmetry.space_group_name_H-M   'P 1'
#
loop_
_entity.id
_entity.type
_entity.pdbx_description
1 polymer ?
#
loop_
_entity_poly.entity_id
_entity_poly.type
_entity_poly.pdbx_seq_one_letter_code
_entity_poly.pdbx_strand_id
1 'polypeptide(L)'
;MEHTRGAPYHPQTQGKIERYHRTMKNVVKLDNYYLPWELGEAIARFVDHYNNDRLHESLDNVTPADAYYGRKEDILDQRMIIKQRTLQWRKRYNLKSQHQRVAVS
;
A
#
# COMPACT_ATOMS: atom_id res chain seq x y z
N MET A 1 -0.89 9.86 26.84
CA MET A 1 0.27 9.24 26.20
C MET A 1 1.51 9.64 26.99
N GLU A 2 2.35 8.67 27.34
CA GLU A 2 3.63 8.93 28.00
C GLU A 2 4.69 9.27 26.96
N HIS A 3 5.56 10.23 27.26
CA HIS A 3 6.59 10.69 26.33
C HIS A 3 7.88 9.88 26.51
N THR A 4 8.25 9.10 25.50
CA THR A 4 9.46 8.27 25.50
C THR A 4 10.50 8.82 24.54
N ARG A 5 11.78 8.86 24.97
CA ARG A 5 12.91 9.27 24.13
C ARG A 5 13.72 8.05 23.69
N GLY A 6 14.22 8.09 22.45
CA GLY A 6 15.23 7.13 21.99
C GLY A 6 16.59 7.42 22.63
N ALA A 7 17.46 6.39 22.69
CA ALA A 7 18.83 6.57 23.16
C ALA A 7 19.60 7.57 22.26
N PRO A 8 20.40 8.47 22.84
CA PRO A 8 21.27 9.37 22.08
C PRO A 8 22.14 8.60 21.08
N TYR A 9 22.33 9.15 19.88
CA TYR A 9 23.13 8.57 18.79
C TYR A 9 22.70 7.17 18.32
N HIS A 10 21.47 6.74 18.63
CA HIS A 10 20.93 5.44 18.24
C HIS A 10 19.67 5.59 17.37
N PRO A 11 19.81 6.01 16.10
CA PRO A 11 18.70 6.42 15.23
C PRO A 11 17.72 5.28 14.89
N GLN A 12 18.11 4.02 15.06
CA GLN A 12 17.26 2.86 14.76
C GLN A 12 15.90 2.92 15.46
N THR A 13 15.82 3.54 16.65
CA THR A 13 14.58 3.70 17.43
C THR A 13 13.56 4.60 16.71
N GLN A 14 14.01 5.51 15.84
CA GLN A 14 13.19 6.46 15.09
C GLN A 14 13.12 6.11 13.59
N GLY A 15 13.55 4.91 13.21
CA GLY A 15 13.67 4.50 11.80
C GLY A 15 12.37 4.58 11.00
N LYS A 16 11.19 4.43 11.63
CA LYS A 16 9.88 4.57 10.96
C LYS A 16 9.67 5.98 10.42
N ILE A 17 9.87 7.00 11.26
CA ILE A 17 9.68 8.40 10.85
C ILE A 17 10.79 8.85 9.91
N GLU A 18 12.03 8.39 10.12
CA GLU A 18 13.14 8.65 9.20
C GLU A 18 12.88 8.08 7.81
N ARG A 19 12.37 6.84 7.73
CA ARG A 19 11.99 6.21 6.45
C ARG A 19 10.86 6.99 5.78
N TYR A 20 9.84 7.40 6.53
CA TYR A 20 8.75 8.24 6.02
C TYR A 20 9.28 9.54 5.40
N HIS A 21 10.13 10.27 6.12
CA HIS A 21 10.75 11.51 5.61
C HIS A 21 11.60 11.28 4.37
N ARG A 22 12.36 10.18 4.30
CA ARG A 22 13.12 9.83 3.10
C ARG A 22 12.20 9.60 1.91
N THR A 23 11.12 8.85 2.10
CA THR A 23 10.12 8.60 1.04
C THR A 23 9.46 9.88 0.56
N MET A 24 9.06 10.77 1.47
CA MET A 24 8.51 12.09 1.12
C MET A 24 9.50 12.91 0.29
N LYS A 25 10.75 13.04 0.75
CA LYS A 25 11.79 13.80 0.05
C LYS A 25 12.08 13.25 -1.34
N ASN A 26 12.03 11.94 -1.53
CA ASN A 26 12.26 11.32 -2.84
C ASN A 26 11.16 11.62 -3.86
N VAL A 27 9.96 11.98 -3.42
CA VAL A 27 8.85 12.37 -4.30
C VAL A 27 8.86 13.88 -4.51
N VAL A 28 8.88 14.65 -3.42
CA VAL A 28 8.76 16.12 -3.47
C VAL A 28 9.95 16.75 -4.21
N LYS A 29 11.16 16.21 -4.07
CA LYS A 29 12.35 16.78 -4.74
C LYS A 29 12.42 16.50 -6.25
N LEU A 30 11.45 15.81 -6.83
CA LEU A 30 11.41 15.58 -8.28
C LEU A 30 11.05 16.86 -9.05
N ASP A 31 10.34 17.79 -8.40
CA ASP A 31 9.94 19.07 -8.98
C ASP A 31 10.69 20.25 -8.34
N ASN A 32 10.64 21.40 -9.02
CA ASN A 32 11.09 22.68 -8.47
C ASN A 32 9.88 23.50 -8.00
N TYR A 33 9.97 24.07 -6.81
CA TYR A 33 8.95 24.96 -6.25
C TYR A 33 9.54 26.35 -6.11
N TYR A 34 8.90 27.34 -6.75
CA TYR A 34 9.37 28.72 -6.76
C TYR A 34 8.73 29.53 -5.63
N LEU A 35 7.62 29.03 -5.11
CA LEU A 35 6.83 29.72 -4.09
C LEU A 35 6.53 28.76 -2.93
N PRO A 36 6.56 29.23 -1.66
CA PRO A 36 6.42 28.35 -0.49
C PRO A 36 5.10 27.55 -0.45
N TRP A 37 4.01 28.10 -0.98
CA TRP A 37 2.72 27.41 -1.00
C TRP A 37 2.70 26.23 -1.98
N GLU A 38 3.43 26.31 -3.10
CA GLU A 38 3.53 25.21 -4.06
C GLU A 38 4.20 23.99 -3.41
N LEU A 39 5.24 24.22 -2.62
CA LEU A 39 5.88 23.17 -1.82
C LEU A 39 4.92 22.64 -0.75
N GLY A 40 4.17 23.52 -0.08
CA GLY A 40 3.17 23.12 0.90
C GLY A 40 2.08 22.22 0.30
N GLU A 41 1.57 22.57 -0.87
CA GLU A 41 0.60 21.76 -1.61
C GLU A 41 1.19 20.43 -2.08
N ALA A 42 2.44 20.41 -2.55
CA ALA A 42 3.11 19.17 -2.94
C ALA A 42 3.29 18.22 -1.77
N ILE A 43 3.64 18.74 -0.59
CA ILE A 43 3.71 17.96 0.65
C ILE A 43 2.31 17.45 1.02
N ALA A 44 1.27 18.28 0.94
CA ALA A 44 -0.10 17.86 1.24
C ALA A 44 -0.58 16.74 0.31
N ARG A 45 -0.32 16.86 -1.00
CA ARG A 45 -0.60 15.80 -1.99
C ARG A 45 0.17 14.52 -1.68
N PHE A 46 1.43 14.63 -1.29
CA PHE A 46 2.22 13.46 -0.88
C PHE A 46 1.60 12.77 0.34
N VAL A 47 1.22 13.54 1.38
CA VAL A 47 0.63 13.01 2.61
C VAL A 47 -0.67 12.27 2.31
N ASP A 48 -1.54 12.89 1.51
CA ASP A 48 -2.82 12.31 1.13
C ASP A 48 -2.62 11.00 0.36
N HIS A 49 -1.80 11.02 -0.69
CA HIS A 49 -1.49 9.83 -1.46
C HIS A 49 -0.84 8.72 -0.61
N TYR A 50 0.13 9.07 0.24
CA TYR A 50 0.83 8.11 1.09
C TYR A 50 -0.12 7.40 2.05
N ASN A 51 -1.07 8.13 2.64
CA ASN A 51 -1.98 7.59 3.64
C ASN A 51 -3.17 6.86 3.03
N ASN A 52 -3.74 7.39 1.94
CA ASN A 52 -5.05 6.96 1.45
C ASN A 52 -5.00 6.09 0.18
N ASP A 53 -3.97 6.21 -0.64
CA ASP A 53 -3.90 5.49 -1.93
C ASP A 53 -2.78 4.47 -1.99
N ARG A 54 -1.63 4.80 -1.39
CA ARG A 54 -0.41 4.00 -1.53
C ARG A 54 -0.54 2.70 -0.75
N LEU A 55 -0.49 1.59 -1.49
CA LEU A 55 -0.39 0.26 -0.89
C LEU A 55 1.01 0.04 -0.32
N HIS A 56 1.07 -0.52 0.89
CA HIS A 56 2.32 -0.79 1.58
C HIS A 56 2.54 -2.30 1.75
N GLU A 57 3.62 -2.83 1.21
CA GLU A 57 3.96 -4.27 1.29
C GLU A 57 4.08 -4.75 2.75
N SER A 58 4.68 -3.92 3.63
CA SER A 58 4.77 -4.23 5.06
C SER A 58 3.42 -4.25 5.78
N LEU A 59 2.35 -3.83 5.10
CA LEU A 59 0.95 -3.85 5.57
C LEU A 59 0.10 -4.80 4.73
N ASP A 60 0.69 -5.80 4.08
CA ASP A 60 -0.04 -6.75 3.20
C ASP A 60 -0.77 -6.05 2.04
N ASN A 61 -0.14 -5.00 1.50
CA ASN A 61 -0.69 -4.15 0.46
C ASN A 61 -2.03 -3.52 0.87
N VAL A 62 -2.14 -3.07 2.12
CA VAL A 62 -3.21 -2.22 2.63
C VAL A 62 -2.67 -0.81 2.81
N THR A 63 -3.54 0.20 2.71
CA THR A 63 -3.16 1.61 2.89
C THR A 63 -2.89 1.89 4.37
N PRO A 64 -2.03 2.86 4.71
CA PRO A 64 -1.81 3.25 6.10
C PRO A 64 -3.10 3.72 6.80
N ALA A 65 -3.97 4.44 6.10
CA ALA A 65 -5.26 4.87 6.64
C ALA A 65 -6.15 3.67 6.99
N ASP A 66 -6.29 2.69 6.09
CA ASP A 66 -7.09 1.49 6.35
C ASP A 66 -6.56 0.68 7.55
N ALA A 67 -5.24 0.55 7.64
CA ALA A 67 -4.61 -0.13 8.77
C ALA A 67 -4.84 0.64 10.08
N TYR A 68 -4.74 1.97 10.05
CA TYR A 68 -4.97 2.82 11.22
C TYR A 68 -6.43 2.77 11.71
N TYR A 69 -7.39 2.78 10.79
CA TYR A 69 -8.81 2.69 11.11
C TYR A 69 -9.31 1.25 11.35
N GLY A 70 -8.42 0.25 11.38
CA GLY A 70 -8.77 -1.13 11.70
C GLY A 70 -9.56 -1.87 10.61
N ARG A 71 -9.48 -1.41 9.35
CA ARG A 71 -10.17 -2.04 8.20
C ARG A 71 -9.32 -3.12 7.51
N LYS A 72 -8.12 -3.38 8.02
CA LYS A 72 -7.13 -4.24 7.36
C LYS A 72 -7.64 -5.66 7.19
N GLU A 73 -8.16 -6.25 8.27
CA GLU A 73 -8.62 -7.63 8.32
C GLU A 73 -9.77 -7.87 7.34
N ASP A 74 -10.78 -6.98 7.35
CA ASP A 74 -11.92 -7.05 6.43
C ASP A 74 -11.48 -7.01 4.95
N ILE A 75 -10.52 -6.15 4.62
CA ILE A 75 -9.96 -6.05 3.26
C ILE A 75 -9.27 -7.35 2.86
N LEU A 76 -8.50 -7.96 3.77
CA LEU A 76 -7.78 -9.21 3.50
C LEU A 76 -8.75 -10.39 3.31
N ASP A 77 -9.81 -10.46 4.12
CA ASP A 77 -10.84 -11.49 4.01
C ASP A 77 -11.59 -11.40 2.67
N GLN A 78 -11.98 -10.18 2.27
CA GLN A 78 -12.59 -9.94 0.96
C GLN A 78 -11.68 -10.37 -0.19
N ARG A 79 -10.38 -10.04 -0.12
CA ARG A 79 -9.38 -10.46 -1.12
C ARG A 79 -9.25 -11.98 -1.19
N MET A 80 -9.25 -12.66 -0.04
CA MET A 80 -9.20 -14.12 0.01
C MET A 80 -10.40 -14.76 -0.69
N ILE A 81 -11.61 -14.27 -0.43
CA ILE A 81 -12.85 -14.74 -1.07
C ILE A 81 -12.80 -14.54 -2.59
N ILE A 82 -12.41 -13.34 -3.05
CA ILE A 82 -12.29 -13.02 -4.48
C ILE A 82 -11.27 -13.94 -5.16
N LYS A 83 -10.10 -14.15 -4.51
CA LYS A 83 -9.04 -15.04 -5.02
C LYS A 83 -9.55 -16.47 -5.19
N GLN A 84 -10.23 -17.02 -4.17
CA GLN A 84 -10.79 -18.37 -4.24
C GLN A 84 -11.82 -18.51 -5.37
N ARG A 85 -12.77 -17.57 -5.48
CA ARG A 85 -13.78 -17.54 -6.55
C ARG A 85 -13.13 -17.49 -7.94
N THR A 86 -12.11 -16.65 -8.10
CA THR A 86 -11.36 -16.51 -9.35
C THR A 86 -10.68 -17.83 -9.73
N LEU A 87 -10.02 -18.50 -8.78
CA LEU A 87 -9.37 -19.80 -9.03
C LEU A 87 -10.38 -20.89 -9.41
N GLN A 88 -11.52 -20.96 -8.73
CA GLN A 88 -12.59 -21.91 -9.06
C GLN A 88 -13.14 -21.68 -10.47
N TRP A 89 -13.40 -20.42 -10.83
CA TRP A 89 -13.87 -20.06 -12.18
C TRP A 89 -12.86 -20.46 -13.24
N ARG A 90 -11.58 -20.13 -13.05
CA ARG A 90 -10.49 -20.52 -13.97
C ARG A 90 -10.39 -22.04 -14.14
N LYS A 91 -10.51 -22.82 -13.05
CA LYS A 91 -10.52 -24.29 -13.12
C LYS A 91 -11.67 -24.79 -14.02
N ARG A 92 -12.88 -24.27 -13.82
CA ARG A 92 -14.06 -24.67 -14.62
C ARG A 92 -13.93 -24.28 -16.09
N TYR A 93 -13.43 -23.08 -16.38
CA TYR A 93 -13.18 -22.60 -17.74
C TYR A 93 -12.19 -23.52 -18.47
N ASN A 94 -11.03 -23.78 -17.86
CA ASN A 94 -9.98 -24.62 -18.47
C ASN A 94 -10.46 -26.06 -18.73
N LEU A 95 -11.24 -26.65 -17.81
CA LEU A 95 -11.81 -27.98 -18.00
C LEU A 95 -12.78 -28.01 -19.19
N LYS A 96 -13.66 -27.01 -19.33
CA LYS A 96 -14.57 -26.92 -20.48
C LYS A 96 -13.82 -26.75 -21.80
N SER A 97 -12.81 -25.88 -21.83
CA SER A 97 -11.98 -25.66 -23.02
C SER A 97 -11.21 -26.91 -23.43
N GLN A 98 -10.72 -27.71 -22.47
CA GLN A 98 -10.09 -29.00 -22.77
C GLN A 98 -11.07 -30.00 -23.38
N HIS A 99 -12.29 -30.12 -22.83
CA HIS A 99 -13.32 -31.00 -23.40
C HIS A 99 -13.71 -30.59 -24.82
N GLN A 100 -13.82 -29.28 -25.11
CA GLN A 100 -14.08 -28.79 -26.47
C GLN A 100 -12.93 -29.06 -27.45
N ARG A 101 -11.68 -29.05 -26.99
CA ARG A 101 -10.54 -29.39 -27.86
C ARG A 101 -10.51 -30.88 -28.21
N VAL A 102 -10.80 -31.75 -27.24
CA VAL A 102 -10.86 -33.22 -27.46
C VAL A 102 -12.04 -33.62 -28.33
N ALA A 103 -13.18 -32.94 -28.25
CA ALA A 103 -14.38 -33.28 -29.03
C ALA A 103 -14.34 -32.84 -30.52
N VAL A 104 -13.35 -32.04 -30.92
CA VAL A 104 -13.18 -31.53 -32.30
C VAL A 104 -11.99 -32.22 -33.00
N SER A 105 -11.32 -33.17 -32.33
CA SER A 105 -10.24 -34.01 -32.87
C SER A 105 -10.76 -35.41 -33.18
#